data_AF-A0A9D9DYS3-F1
#
_entry.id   AF-A0A9D9DYS3-F1
#
_cell.length_a   1.000
_cell.length_b   1.000
_cell.length_c   1.000
_cell.angle_alpha   90.00
_cell.angle_beta   90.00
_cell.angle_gamma   90.00
#
_symmetry.space_group_name_H-M   'P 1'
#
loop_
_entity.id
_entity.type
_entity.pdbx_description
1 polymer ?
#
loop_
_entity_poly.entity_id
_entity_poly.type
_entity_poly.pdbx_seq_one_letter_code
_entity_poly.pdbx_strand_id
1 'polypeptide(L)'
;MKRAVLILLASVIFLVSCVYTERFDTERGRYLGESGDVLITVDVDALKKSGESALLAQNELVDRVDRVSLALSSEDDRVSVSGIANGLLSSTEVGTALIWDPSFIRASDVPKFYENKRNSLKAGVVEDGIMLFTTGDYEAEYGKLKKRESAYVPEMIWNAMSSSLAALYVESPESISIPELDIPEETISKIEEAVLMLNDTGSALSLSGTVLMDDESSARTLCTLLRNLMVQRIRREGGKLDIRALSGIFTYEDSEVRISGYTLSYDEVGSMLTKEF
;
A
#
# COMPACT_ATOMS: atom_id res chain seq x y z
N MET A 1 -0.86 -10.42 -13.24
CA MET A 1 -1.19 -9.55 -12.09
C MET A 1 -0.07 -9.47 -11.07
N LYS A 2 0.27 -10.57 -10.37
CA LYS A 2 1.24 -10.59 -9.25
C LYS A 2 2.58 -9.92 -9.53
N ARG A 3 3.22 -10.21 -10.68
CA ARG A 3 4.56 -9.71 -11.03
C ARG A 3 4.58 -8.21 -11.38
N ALA A 4 3.49 -7.67 -11.91
CA ALA A 4 3.49 -6.32 -12.45
C ALA A 4 3.50 -5.26 -11.33
N VAL A 5 2.69 -5.43 -10.28
CA VAL A 5 2.61 -4.48 -9.17
C VAL A 5 3.92 -4.39 -8.40
N LEU A 6 4.54 -5.53 -8.10
CA LEU A 6 5.82 -5.59 -7.38
C LEU A 6 7.03 -5.19 -8.25
N ILE A 7 7.02 -5.51 -9.56
CA ILE A 7 8.02 -4.99 -10.51
C ILE A 7 7.84 -3.47 -10.69
N LEU A 8 6.61 -2.97 -10.65
CA LEU A 8 6.35 -1.53 -10.76
C LEU A 8 6.81 -0.79 -9.50
N LEU A 9 6.51 -1.33 -8.32
CA LEU A 9 7.01 -0.86 -7.02
C LEU A 9 8.56 -0.85 -7.01
N ALA A 10 9.18 -1.92 -7.50
CA ALA A 10 10.64 -2.02 -7.66
C ALA A 10 11.21 -1.08 -8.73
N SER A 11 10.43 -0.68 -9.74
CA SER A 11 10.88 0.18 -10.85
C SER A 11 10.84 1.68 -10.55
N VAL A 12 9.98 2.11 -9.62
CA VAL A 12 9.82 3.52 -9.21
C VAL A 12 10.96 3.98 -8.26
N ILE A 13 11.67 3.03 -7.66
CA ILE A 13 12.65 3.16 -6.58
C ILE A 13 14.05 3.66 -7.07
N PHE A 14 14.19 4.07 -8.34
CA PHE A 14 15.48 4.03 -9.06
C PHE A 14 16.44 5.25 -9.06
N LEU A 15 16.21 6.38 -8.39
CA LEU A 15 17.04 7.59 -8.66
C LEU A 15 17.79 8.11 -7.40
N VAL A 16 18.33 9.34 -7.34
CA VAL A 16 19.49 9.76 -6.49
C VAL A 16 19.22 11.10 -5.74
N SER A 17 20.18 11.76 -5.05
CA SER A 17 20.53 11.77 -3.60
C SER A 17 20.54 13.22 -3.06
N CYS A 18 20.65 13.41 -1.73
CA CYS A 18 20.89 14.62 -0.91
C CYS A 18 19.79 15.09 0.08
N VAL A 19 20.29 15.53 1.24
CA VAL A 19 19.67 15.53 2.58
C VAL A 19 19.01 16.89 2.92
N TYR A 20 17.76 16.85 3.39
CA TYR A 20 17.08 17.94 4.10
C TYR A 20 16.14 17.33 5.17
N THR A 21 15.69 18.07 6.17
CA THR A 21 15.12 17.51 7.42
C THR A 21 13.75 18.10 7.77
N GLU A 22 12.79 18.01 6.86
CA GLU A 22 11.40 18.44 7.12
C GLU A 22 10.43 17.34 6.69
N ARG A 23 9.43 17.00 7.53
CA ARG A 23 8.41 15.99 7.22
C ARG A 23 7.46 16.56 6.18
N PHE A 24 7.39 15.94 5.01
CA PHE A 24 6.57 16.40 3.88
C PHE A 24 5.09 16.11 4.08
N ASP A 25 4.23 16.83 3.33
CA ASP A 25 2.78 16.66 3.32
C ASP A 25 2.40 15.24 2.83
N THR A 26 2.11 14.35 3.78
CA THR A 26 1.63 13.00 3.47
C THR A 26 0.15 12.97 3.11
N GLU A 27 -0.61 14.06 3.34
CA GLU A 27 -2.07 14.12 3.15
C GLU A 27 -2.47 13.77 1.71
N ARG A 28 -1.61 14.08 0.73
CA ARG A 28 -1.89 13.81 -0.69
C ARG A 28 -2.19 12.35 -1.01
N GLY A 29 -1.72 11.40 -0.19
CA GLY A 29 -1.98 9.98 -0.42
C GLY A 29 -3.46 9.61 -0.32
N ARG A 30 -4.26 10.37 0.44
CA ARG A 30 -5.70 10.11 0.60
C ARG A 30 -6.55 10.40 -0.64
N TYR A 31 -5.99 11.13 -1.61
CA TYR A 31 -6.67 11.47 -2.88
C TYR A 31 -6.24 10.55 -4.03
N LEU A 32 -5.45 9.51 -3.74
CA LEU A 32 -5.08 8.49 -4.71
C LEU A 32 -6.15 7.42 -4.78
N GLY A 33 -6.58 7.10 -5.99
CA GLY A 33 -7.53 6.02 -6.27
C GLY A 33 -9.00 6.44 -6.14
N GLU A 34 -9.86 5.47 -6.35
CA GLU A 34 -11.32 5.58 -6.24
C GLU A 34 -11.94 4.27 -5.72
N SER A 35 -13.25 4.26 -5.49
CA SER A 35 -13.97 3.06 -5.02
C SER A 35 -13.64 1.85 -5.91
N GLY A 36 -13.31 0.72 -5.28
CA GLY A 36 -12.83 -0.49 -5.95
C GLY A 36 -11.31 -0.58 -6.06
N ASP A 37 -10.58 0.53 -5.94
CA ASP A 37 -9.11 0.50 -5.93
C ASP A 37 -8.57 0.04 -4.59
N VAL A 38 -7.45 -0.70 -4.64
CA VAL A 38 -6.69 -1.03 -3.43
C VAL A 38 -5.61 0.03 -3.23
N LEU A 39 -5.75 0.84 -2.17
CA LEU A 39 -4.74 1.80 -1.76
C LEU A 39 -3.79 1.16 -0.75
N ILE A 40 -2.49 1.20 -1.03
CA ILE A 40 -1.42 0.73 -0.15
C ILE A 40 -0.52 1.91 0.18
N THR A 41 -0.18 2.10 1.46
CA THR A 41 0.83 3.07 1.88
C THR A 41 1.89 2.42 2.75
N VAL A 42 3.14 2.86 2.59
CA VAL A 42 4.30 2.27 3.26
C VAL A 42 5.24 3.37 3.75
N ASP A 43 5.60 3.32 5.02
CA ASP A 43 6.64 4.15 5.64
C ASP A 43 8.02 3.61 5.25
N VAL A 44 8.63 4.24 4.25
CA VAL A 44 9.91 3.82 3.70
C VAL A 44 11.04 4.15 4.67
N ASP A 45 10.97 5.28 5.37
CA ASP A 45 11.97 5.67 6.37
C ASP A 45 11.96 4.73 7.58
N ALA A 46 10.78 4.39 8.12
CA ALA A 46 10.66 3.45 9.23
C ALA A 46 11.13 2.04 8.85
N LEU A 47 10.80 1.54 7.65
CA LEU A 47 11.28 0.24 7.15
C LEU A 47 12.81 0.15 7.05
N LYS A 48 13.50 1.26 6.79
CA LYS A 48 14.97 1.26 6.77
C LYS A 48 15.56 1.25 8.16
N LYS A 49 14.97 2.03 9.06
CA LYS A 49 15.43 2.13 10.45
C LYS A 49 15.29 0.82 11.20
N SER A 50 14.31 -0.01 10.84
CA SER A 50 14.17 -1.37 11.40
C SER A 50 15.24 -2.35 10.94
N GLY A 51 16.15 -1.97 10.02
CA GLY A 51 17.22 -2.83 9.51
C GLY A 51 16.77 -3.82 8.42
N GLU A 52 15.46 -3.86 8.13
CA GLU A 52 14.79 -4.68 7.10
C GLU A 52 14.96 -4.12 5.68
N SER A 53 16.17 -3.60 5.41
CA SER A 53 16.64 -3.10 4.13
C SER A 53 16.66 -4.15 3.01
N ALA A 54 16.38 -5.43 3.30
CA ALA A 54 16.26 -6.48 2.30
C ALA A 54 14.97 -6.35 1.45
N LEU A 55 13.92 -5.70 1.97
CA LEU A 55 12.65 -5.47 1.25
C LEU A 55 12.70 -4.25 0.34
N LEU A 56 13.69 -3.37 0.53
CA LEU A 56 13.87 -2.14 -0.24
C LEU A 56 15.13 -2.30 -1.08
N ALA A 57 15.01 -2.25 -2.41
CA ALA A 57 16.20 -2.22 -3.25
C ALA A 57 17.05 -0.99 -2.84
N GLN A 58 18.30 -1.22 -2.45
CA GLN A 58 19.20 -0.17 -1.97
C GLN A 58 19.48 0.83 -3.11
N ASN A 59 18.81 1.99 -3.07
CA ASN A 59 19.02 3.09 -4.00
C ASN A 59 18.76 4.44 -3.30
N GLU A 60 19.44 5.48 -3.76
CA GLU A 60 19.59 6.77 -3.10
C GLU A 60 18.31 7.66 -3.13
N LEU A 61 17.34 7.39 -4.01
CA LEU A 61 16.03 8.08 -4.05
C LEU A 61 15.16 7.53 -2.96
N VAL A 62 15.25 6.21 -2.74
CA VAL A 62 14.55 5.57 -1.64
C VAL A 62 14.94 6.30 -0.37
N ASP A 63 16.22 6.62 -0.19
CA ASP A 63 16.79 7.40 0.93
C ASP A 63 16.22 8.80 1.10
N ARG A 64 15.53 9.29 0.08
CA ARG A 64 14.83 10.57 0.09
C ARG A 64 13.33 10.42 0.17
N VAL A 65 12.80 9.21 0.09
CA VAL A 65 11.38 8.92 0.19
C VAL A 65 11.07 8.54 1.63
N ASP A 66 10.19 9.33 2.25
CA ASP A 66 9.67 9.04 3.59
C ASP A 66 8.54 8.02 3.49
N ARG A 67 7.64 8.20 2.51
CA ARG A 67 6.45 7.36 2.36
C ARG A 67 6.05 7.22 0.90
N VAL A 68 5.63 6.01 0.54
CA VAL A 68 5.01 5.72 -0.76
C VAL A 68 3.55 5.38 -0.55
N SER A 69 2.68 5.88 -1.42
CA SER A 69 1.28 5.46 -1.51
C SER A 69 0.95 5.08 -2.95
N LEU A 70 0.15 4.03 -3.10
CA LEU A 70 -0.13 3.36 -4.38
C LEU A 70 -1.59 2.95 -4.42
N ALA A 71 -2.32 3.43 -5.41
CA ALA A 71 -3.62 2.90 -5.78
C ALA A 71 -3.44 1.88 -6.90
N LEU A 72 -4.03 0.70 -6.71
CA LEU A 72 -4.08 -0.39 -7.69
C LEU A 72 -5.51 -0.49 -8.19
N SER A 73 -5.69 -0.25 -9.49
CA SER A 73 -6.98 -0.40 -10.14
C SER A 73 -6.93 -1.59 -11.09
N SER A 74 -8.02 -2.35 -11.16
CA SER A 74 -8.13 -3.53 -12.01
C SER A 74 -9.34 -3.38 -12.92
N GLU A 75 -9.09 -3.08 -14.20
CA GLU A 75 -10.11 -3.01 -15.24
C GLU A 75 -9.77 -3.99 -16.36
N ASP A 76 -10.73 -4.83 -16.79
CA ASP A 76 -10.59 -5.73 -17.95
C ASP A 76 -9.27 -6.55 -17.98
N ASP A 77 -8.94 -7.21 -16.86
CA ASP A 77 -7.69 -7.98 -16.65
C ASP A 77 -6.38 -7.17 -16.74
N ARG A 78 -6.47 -5.83 -16.80
CA ARG A 78 -5.33 -4.91 -16.76
C ARG A 78 -5.25 -4.24 -15.41
N VAL A 79 -4.08 -4.35 -14.80
CA VAL A 79 -3.78 -3.60 -13.57
C VAL A 79 -3.15 -2.29 -13.96
N SER A 80 -3.80 -1.19 -13.60
CA SER A 80 -3.20 0.13 -13.62
C SER A 80 -2.73 0.50 -12.23
N VAL A 81 -1.69 1.31 -12.16
CA VAL A 81 -1.13 1.77 -10.90
C VAL A 81 -0.95 3.27 -10.97
N SER A 82 -1.39 3.95 -9.93
CA SER A 82 -1.09 5.35 -9.67
C SER A 82 -0.51 5.47 -8.27
N GLY A 83 0.52 6.27 -8.09
CA GLY A 83 1.15 6.40 -6.78
C GLY A 83 1.87 7.70 -6.60
N ILE A 84 2.09 8.03 -5.33
CA ILE A 84 2.91 9.14 -4.91
C ILE A 84 4.06 8.65 -4.07
N ALA A 85 5.21 9.27 -4.26
CA ALA A 85 6.31 9.23 -3.32
C ALA A 85 6.40 10.60 -2.65
N ASN A 86 6.34 10.60 -1.31
CA ASN A 86 6.52 11.77 -0.48
C ASN A 86 7.91 11.71 0.14
N GLY A 87 8.58 12.85 0.20
CA GLY A 87 9.87 12.97 0.85
C GLY A 87 10.68 14.11 0.27
N LEU A 88 11.99 14.04 0.37
CA LEU A 88 12.94 15.05 -0.07
C LEU A 88 13.07 15.09 -1.59
N LEU A 89 12.02 15.44 -2.33
CA LEU A 89 11.98 15.30 -3.79
C LEU A 89 11.82 16.67 -4.47
N SER A 90 12.92 17.31 -4.88
CA SER A 90 12.79 18.54 -5.68
C SER A 90 12.50 18.23 -7.14
N SER A 91 11.72 19.11 -7.77
CA SER A 91 11.43 19.09 -9.21
C SER A 91 12.68 19.09 -10.11
N THR A 92 13.76 19.73 -9.65
CA THR A 92 15.02 19.83 -10.39
C THR A 92 15.80 18.52 -10.32
N GLU A 93 15.92 17.91 -9.15
CA GLU A 93 16.68 16.68 -8.95
C GLU A 93 15.98 15.48 -9.59
N VAL A 94 14.68 15.32 -9.32
CA VAL A 94 13.88 14.26 -9.95
C VAL A 94 13.89 14.40 -11.47
N GLY A 95 13.71 15.64 -11.96
CA GLY A 95 13.76 15.90 -13.40
C GLY A 95 15.13 15.61 -14.02
N THR A 96 16.23 15.94 -13.33
CA THR A 96 17.58 15.62 -13.79
C THR A 96 17.79 14.11 -13.82
N ALA A 97 17.40 13.41 -12.77
CA ALA A 97 17.61 11.98 -12.70
C ALA A 97 16.79 11.20 -13.75
N LEU A 98 15.54 11.60 -14.00
CA LEU A 98 14.72 11.03 -15.08
C LEU A 98 15.26 11.35 -16.48
N ILE A 99 15.96 12.47 -16.68
CA ILE A 99 16.64 12.78 -17.96
C ILE A 99 17.86 11.87 -18.16
N TRP A 100 18.58 11.56 -17.09
CA TRP A 100 19.82 10.78 -17.14
C TRP A 100 19.58 9.28 -17.27
N ASP A 101 18.40 8.79 -16.87
CA ASP A 101 17.98 7.42 -17.15
C ASP A 101 17.58 7.27 -18.64
N PRO A 102 18.32 6.48 -19.44
CA PRO A 102 18.02 6.30 -20.86
C PRO A 102 16.67 5.62 -21.13
N SER A 103 16.06 4.99 -20.11
CA SER A 103 14.75 4.35 -20.18
C SER A 103 13.62 5.36 -20.22
N PHE A 104 13.84 6.59 -19.77
CA PHE A 104 12.84 7.64 -19.77
C PHE A 104 13.02 8.60 -20.94
N ILE A 105 11.91 9.18 -21.37
CA ILE A 105 11.86 10.34 -22.28
C ILE A 105 10.95 11.39 -21.68
N ARG A 106 11.27 12.65 -21.94
CA ARG A 106 10.37 13.75 -21.58
C ARG A 106 9.13 13.70 -22.48
N ALA A 107 7.96 13.64 -21.86
CA ALA A 107 6.69 13.51 -22.55
C ALA A 107 5.90 14.84 -22.59
N SER A 108 5.93 15.62 -21.50
CA SER A 108 5.32 16.96 -21.46
C SER A 108 6.14 17.95 -20.63
N ASP A 109 5.94 19.24 -20.91
CA ASP A 109 6.49 20.39 -20.20
C ASP A 109 5.52 20.95 -19.15
N VAL A 110 4.20 20.80 -19.36
CA VAL A 110 3.14 21.36 -18.52
C VAL A 110 1.94 20.40 -18.46
N PRO A 111 1.77 19.60 -17.39
CA PRO A 111 2.73 19.39 -16.30
C PRO A 111 4.01 18.71 -16.81
N LYS A 112 5.14 18.97 -16.13
CA LYS A 112 6.42 18.37 -16.51
C LYS A 112 6.47 16.91 -16.08
N PHE A 113 6.45 15.98 -17.05
CA PHE A 113 6.58 14.54 -16.77
C PHE A 113 7.39 13.79 -17.83
N TYR A 114 7.79 12.59 -17.45
CA TYR A 114 8.63 11.68 -18.22
C TYR A 114 7.94 10.33 -18.34
N GLU A 115 8.13 9.65 -19.46
CA GLU A 115 7.56 8.35 -19.74
C GLU A 115 8.65 7.32 -19.98
N ASN A 116 8.51 6.16 -19.35
CA ASN A 116 9.40 5.03 -19.53
C ASN A 116 9.05 4.29 -20.84
N LYS A 117 10.05 4.13 -21.70
CA LYS A 117 9.94 3.52 -23.04
C LYS A 117 9.50 2.06 -23.02
N ARG A 118 9.60 1.35 -21.90
CA ARG A 118 9.40 -0.11 -21.82
C ARG A 118 8.07 -0.52 -21.17
N ASN A 119 7.57 0.26 -20.21
CA ASN A 119 6.46 -0.17 -19.36
C ASN A 119 5.37 0.90 -19.19
N SER A 120 5.38 1.95 -20.01
CA SER A 120 4.39 3.05 -19.98
C SER A 120 4.29 3.78 -18.64
N LEU A 121 5.25 3.58 -17.74
CA LEU A 121 5.32 4.28 -16.46
C LEU A 121 5.63 5.75 -16.73
N LYS A 122 4.72 6.63 -16.32
CA LYS A 122 4.88 8.08 -16.37
C LYS A 122 5.21 8.57 -14.98
N ALA A 123 6.14 9.50 -14.87
CA ALA A 123 6.59 10.02 -13.60
C ALA A 123 6.96 11.50 -13.69
N GLY A 124 6.68 12.25 -12.63
CA GLY A 124 6.99 13.67 -12.55
C GLY A 124 6.64 14.26 -11.19
N VAL A 125 7.19 15.42 -10.89
CA VAL A 125 6.98 16.10 -9.62
C VAL A 125 5.72 16.95 -9.69
N VAL A 126 4.79 16.73 -8.75
CA VAL A 126 3.54 17.49 -8.64
C VAL A 126 3.84 18.88 -8.05
N GLU A 127 4.55 18.86 -6.93
CA GLU A 127 5.21 19.99 -6.28
C GLU A 127 6.42 19.45 -5.50
N ASP A 128 7.34 20.34 -5.10
CA ASP A 128 8.50 19.90 -4.33
C ASP A 128 8.05 19.13 -3.08
N GLY A 129 8.60 17.93 -2.92
CA GLY A 129 8.22 16.99 -1.87
C GLY A 129 7.36 15.82 -2.34
N ILE A 130 6.69 15.95 -3.50
CA ILE A 130 5.68 15.00 -3.95
C ILE A 130 5.89 14.64 -5.43
N MET A 131 6.25 13.39 -5.67
CA MET A 131 6.38 12.82 -7.01
C MET A 131 5.19 11.91 -7.30
N LEU A 132 4.49 12.17 -8.41
CA LEU A 132 3.48 11.28 -8.97
C LEU A 132 4.13 10.33 -9.96
N PHE A 133 3.72 9.07 -9.91
CA PHE A 133 4.00 8.09 -10.95
C PHE A 133 2.73 7.30 -11.27
N THR A 134 2.50 6.97 -12.53
CA THR A 134 1.32 6.20 -12.95
C THR A 134 1.55 5.46 -14.26
N THR A 135 0.85 4.35 -14.48
CA THR A 135 0.76 3.69 -15.79
C THR A 135 -0.43 4.20 -16.62
N GLY A 136 -1.31 5.01 -16.02
CA GLY A 136 -2.52 5.55 -16.63
C GLY A 136 -2.32 6.93 -17.27
N ASP A 137 -3.35 7.75 -17.22
CA ASP A 137 -3.31 9.14 -17.69
C ASP A 137 -2.65 10.05 -16.63
N TYR A 138 -1.42 10.47 -16.91
CA TYR A 138 -0.66 11.32 -15.99
C TYR A 138 -1.31 12.69 -15.77
N GLU A 139 -1.89 13.30 -16.80
CA GLU A 139 -2.45 14.66 -16.68
C GLU A 139 -3.73 14.65 -15.86
N ALA A 140 -4.56 13.61 -16.02
CA ALA A 140 -5.74 13.39 -15.19
C ALA A 140 -5.37 13.22 -13.71
N GLU A 141 -4.43 12.31 -13.40
CA GLU A 141 -3.98 12.03 -12.03
C GLU A 141 -3.28 13.25 -11.41
N TYR A 142 -2.44 13.96 -12.17
CA TYR A 142 -1.82 15.22 -11.75
C TYR A 142 -2.90 16.27 -11.40
N GLY A 143 -3.94 16.38 -12.22
CA GLY A 143 -5.07 17.27 -12.00
C GLY A 143 -5.81 16.97 -10.69
N LYS A 144 -6.17 15.69 -10.48
CA LYS A 144 -6.83 15.21 -9.25
C LYS A 144 -6.02 15.57 -8.01
N LEU A 145 -4.74 15.20 -7.98
CA LEU A 145 -3.85 15.43 -6.84
C LEU A 145 -3.59 16.92 -6.56
N LYS A 146 -3.42 17.73 -7.61
CA LYS A 146 -3.14 19.16 -7.46
C LYS A 146 -4.34 19.92 -6.93
N LYS A 147 -5.54 19.57 -7.38
CA LYS A 147 -6.78 20.23 -6.97
C LYS A 147 -7.36 19.67 -5.66
N ARG A 148 -6.89 18.51 -5.20
CA ARG A 148 -7.42 17.82 -4.02
C ARG A 148 -8.93 17.51 -4.18
N GLU A 149 -9.33 17.13 -5.39
CA GLU A 149 -10.72 16.80 -5.72
C GLU A 149 -11.05 15.41 -5.15
N SER A 150 -12.10 15.33 -4.31
CA SER A 150 -12.68 14.09 -3.73
C SER A 150 -11.67 13.14 -3.09
N ALA A 151 -11.43 13.27 -1.79
CA ALA A 151 -10.62 12.31 -1.05
C ALA A 151 -11.23 10.91 -1.14
N TYR A 152 -10.42 9.92 -1.57
CA TYR A 152 -10.80 8.51 -1.57
C TYR A 152 -10.83 7.98 -0.13
N VAL A 153 -9.79 8.26 0.65
CA VAL A 153 -9.72 7.81 2.04
C VAL A 153 -10.21 8.91 2.99
N PRO A 154 -11.19 8.61 3.87
CA PRO A 154 -11.60 9.52 4.93
C PRO A 154 -10.43 9.96 5.81
N GLU A 155 -10.44 11.23 6.25
CA GLU A 155 -9.32 11.83 6.99
C GLU A 155 -8.93 11.05 8.25
N MET A 156 -9.90 10.56 9.00
CA MET A 156 -9.64 9.78 10.22
C MET A 156 -8.90 8.47 9.91
N ILE A 157 -9.30 7.77 8.84
CA ILE A 157 -8.67 6.53 8.38
C ILE A 157 -7.27 6.84 7.87
N TRP A 158 -7.11 7.89 7.06
CA TRP A 158 -5.81 8.31 6.54
C TRP A 158 -4.82 8.64 7.66
N ASN A 159 -5.25 9.34 8.71
CA ASN A 159 -4.39 9.67 9.85
C ASN A 159 -3.89 8.42 10.58
N ALA A 160 -4.72 7.37 10.68
CA ALA A 160 -4.30 6.09 11.23
C ALA A 160 -3.30 5.39 10.29
N MET A 161 -3.63 5.27 8.99
CA MET A 161 -2.78 4.63 7.98
C MET A 161 -1.41 5.30 7.79
N SER A 162 -1.37 6.63 7.82
CA SER A 162 -0.14 7.41 7.65
C SER A 162 0.79 7.35 8.87
N SER A 163 0.30 6.83 10.00
CA SER A 163 1.09 6.59 11.21
C SER A 163 1.65 5.17 11.33
N SER A 164 1.15 4.23 10.52
CA SER A 164 1.57 2.83 10.55
C SER A 164 2.77 2.58 9.64
N LEU A 165 3.50 1.48 9.87
CA LEU A 165 4.63 1.07 9.02
C LEU A 165 4.16 0.78 7.59
N ALA A 166 3.04 0.09 7.47
CA ALA A 166 2.33 -0.08 6.21
C ALA A 166 0.83 -0.10 6.48
N ALA A 167 0.03 0.27 5.49
CA ALA A 167 -1.41 0.11 5.55
C ALA A 167 -2.01 -0.17 4.18
N LEU A 168 -3.16 -0.82 4.20
CA LEU A 168 -4.01 -1.09 3.06
C LEU A 168 -5.41 -0.54 3.35
N TYR A 169 -5.99 0.09 2.35
CA TYR A 169 -7.36 0.56 2.32
C TYR A 169 -8.05 0.09 1.05
N VAL A 170 -9.30 -0.30 1.16
CA VAL A 170 -10.17 -0.57 0.02
C VAL A 170 -11.62 -0.30 0.39
N GLU A 171 -12.33 0.39 -0.47
CA GLU A 171 -13.76 0.63 -0.39
C GLU A 171 -14.46 -0.19 -1.49
N SER A 172 -15.51 -0.92 -1.12
CA SER A 172 -16.35 -1.72 -2.01
C SER A 172 -15.56 -2.58 -3.01
N PRO A 173 -14.68 -3.49 -2.54
CA PRO A 173 -13.91 -4.34 -3.44
C PRO A 173 -14.81 -5.23 -4.30
N GLU A 174 -14.78 -5.04 -5.62
CA GLU A 174 -15.48 -5.93 -6.55
C GLU A 174 -14.85 -7.33 -6.57
N SER A 175 -13.51 -7.39 -6.49
CA SER A 175 -12.77 -8.64 -6.29
C SER A 175 -11.40 -8.38 -5.66
N ILE A 176 -11.11 -9.04 -4.55
CA ILE A 176 -9.75 -9.15 -4.02
C ILE A 176 -9.44 -10.64 -3.88
N SER A 177 -8.76 -11.20 -4.88
CA SER A 177 -8.19 -12.54 -4.71
C SER A 177 -6.94 -12.42 -3.84
N ILE A 178 -7.03 -12.82 -2.56
CA ILE A 178 -5.87 -13.03 -1.69
C ILE A 178 -5.59 -14.53 -1.64
N PRO A 179 -4.68 -15.08 -2.48
CA PRO A 179 -4.56 -16.52 -2.65
C PRO A 179 -4.11 -17.27 -1.39
N GLU A 180 -3.45 -16.57 -0.44
CA GLU A 180 -3.02 -17.18 0.83
C GLU A 180 -4.15 -17.24 1.88
N LEU A 181 -5.19 -16.41 1.72
CA LEU A 181 -6.36 -16.40 2.59
C LEU A 181 -7.50 -17.00 1.79
N ASP A 182 -7.77 -18.29 1.98
CA ASP A 182 -8.86 -19.07 1.35
C ASP A 182 -10.25 -18.54 1.79
N ILE A 183 -10.51 -17.26 1.49
CA ILE A 183 -11.72 -16.52 1.80
C ILE A 183 -12.58 -16.60 0.53
N PRO A 184 -13.81 -17.13 0.61
CA PRO A 184 -14.70 -17.23 -0.53
C PRO A 184 -14.99 -15.87 -1.16
N GLU A 185 -15.07 -15.81 -2.50
CA GLU A 185 -15.44 -14.59 -3.26
C GLU A 185 -16.80 -14.02 -2.80
N GLU A 186 -17.73 -14.89 -2.43
CA GLU A 186 -19.01 -14.50 -1.83
C GLU A 186 -18.84 -13.69 -0.54
N THR A 187 -17.79 -13.95 0.25
CA THR A 187 -17.50 -13.17 1.45
C THR A 187 -16.79 -11.86 1.11
N ILE A 188 -15.92 -11.85 0.09
CA ILE A 188 -15.19 -10.64 -0.34
C ILE A 188 -16.16 -9.61 -0.93
N SER A 189 -17.11 -10.06 -1.77
CA SER A 189 -18.14 -9.20 -2.37
C SER A 189 -19.11 -8.56 -1.37
N LYS A 190 -19.05 -8.98 -0.10
CA LYS A 190 -19.83 -8.43 1.02
C LYS A 190 -19.05 -7.41 1.86
N ILE A 191 -17.79 -7.16 1.53
CA ILE A 191 -16.98 -6.13 2.19
C ILE A 191 -17.40 -4.77 1.65
N GLU A 192 -17.75 -3.85 2.53
CA GLU A 192 -18.02 -2.45 2.20
C GLU A 192 -16.75 -1.60 2.32
N GLU A 193 -15.93 -1.86 3.34
CA GLU A 193 -14.67 -1.17 3.58
C GLU A 193 -13.71 -2.08 4.32
N ALA A 194 -12.43 -2.05 3.98
CA ALA A 194 -11.39 -2.71 4.77
C ALA A 194 -10.18 -1.80 4.97
N VAL A 195 -9.75 -1.69 6.23
CA VAL A 195 -8.54 -0.99 6.66
C VAL A 195 -7.65 -1.97 7.39
N LEU A 196 -6.45 -2.22 6.86
CA LEU A 196 -5.46 -3.07 7.49
C LEU A 196 -4.18 -2.27 7.72
N MET A 197 -3.61 -2.33 8.92
CA MET A 197 -2.44 -1.56 9.33
C MET A 197 -1.42 -2.47 9.99
N LEU A 198 -0.20 -2.42 9.48
CA LEU A 198 0.96 -3.10 10.02
C LEU A 198 1.78 -2.08 10.81
N ASN A 199 2.05 -2.39 12.07
CA ASN A 199 2.82 -1.54 12.98
C ASN A 199 4.05 -2.27 13.48
N ASP A 200 5.18 -1.57 13.61
CA ASP A 200 6.36 -2.11 14.28
C ASP A 200 6.24 -1.90 15.79
N THR A 201 6.35 -2.98 16.56
CA THR A 201 6.36 -2.96 18.03
C THR A 201 7.77 -2.98 18.62
N GLY A 202 8.79 -2.96 17.76
CA GLY A 202 10.22 -3.07 18.10
C GLY A 202 10.72 -4.52 18.14
N SER A 203 9.91 -5.46 18.64
CA SER A 203 10.26 -6.90 18.69
C SER A 203 9.57 -7.75 17.63
N ALA A 204 8.47 -7.26 17.07
CA ALA A 204 7.67 -7.95 16.07
C ALA A 204 6.79 -6.96 15.31
N LEU A 205 6.21 -7.40 14.20
CA LEU A 205 5.20 -6.65 13.49
C LEU A 205 3.82 -6.99 14.04
N SER A 206 2.92 -6.02 14.06
CA SER A 206 1.56 -6.17 14.57
C SER A 206 0.55 -5.70 13.54
N LEU A 207 -0.31 -6.61 13.10
CA LEU A 207 -1.41 -6.34 12.21
C LEU A 207 -2.66 -5.96 13.01
N SER A 208 -3.24 -4.83 12.67
CA SER A 208 -4.48 -4.30 13.25
C SER A 208 -5.37 -3.77 12.13
N GLY A 209 -6.67 -3.66 12.37
CA GLY A 209 -7.56 -3.18 11.32
C GLY A 209 -9.02 -3.42 11.58
N THR A 210 -9.83 -2.95 10.64
CA THR A 210 -11.28 -3.11 10.61
C THR A 210 -11.72 -3.55 9.23
N VAL A 211 -12.74 -4.39 9.17
CA VAL A 211 -13.43 -4.76 7.93
C VAL A 211 -14.92 -4.56 8.18
N LEU A 212 -15.50 -3.60 7.48
CA LEU A 212 -16.93 -3.35 7.46
C LEU A 212 -17.59 -4.26 6.42
N MET A 213 -18.62 -4.97 6.83
CA MET A 213 -19.40 -5.87 5.98
C MET A 213 -20.79 -5.30 5.72
N ASP A 214 -21.48 -5.84 4.71
CA ASP A 214 -22.87 -5.54 4.38
C ASP A 214 -23.85 -5.81 5.55
N ASP A 215 -23.58 -6.84 6.36
CA ASP A 215 -24.41 -7.23 7.49
C ASP A 215 -23.63 -7.97 8.60
N GLU A 216 -24.27 -8.09 9.78
CA GLU A 216 -23.71 -8.78 10.95
C GLU A 216 -23.43 -10.27 10.71
N SER A 217 -24.25 -10.94 9.87
CA SER A 217 -24.06 -12.36 9.56
C SER A 217 -22.79 -12.57 8.74
N SER A 218 -22.50 -11.68 7.80
CA SER A 218 -21.27 -11.65 7.01
C SER A 218 -20.06 -11.35 7.89
N ALA A 219 -20.16 -10.37 8.79
CA ALA A 219 -19.10 -10.05 9.76
C ALA A 219 -18.78 -11.25 10.66
N ARG A 220 -19.80 -11.92 11.18
CA ARG A 220 -19.64 -13.15 11.96
C ARG A 220 -18.97 -14.27 11.14
N THR A 221 -19.34 -14.40 9.87
CA THR A 221 -18.78 -15.41 8.96
C THR A 221 -17.29 -15.14 8.72
N LEU A 222 -16.93 -13.91 8.33
CA LEU A 222 -15.54 -13.50 8.12
C LEU A 222 -14.71 -13.69 9.40
N CYS A 223 -15.21 -13.25 10.55
CA CYS A 223 -14.55 -13.43 11.85
C CYS A 223 -14.24 -14.91 12.13
N THR A 224 -15.19 -15.79 11.83
CA THR A 224 -15.02 -17.24 11.99
C THR A 224 -13.99 -17.81 11.02
N LEU A 225 -13.99 -17.37 9.76
CA LEU A 225 -13.00 -17.77 8.76
C LEU A 225 -11.59 -17.35 9.16
N LEU A 226 -11.38 -16.09 9.56
CA LEU A 226 -10.08 -15.58 10.01
C LEU A 226 -9.53 -16.38 11.21
N ARG A 227 -10.39 -16.67 12.20
CA ARG A 227 -10.03 -17.51 13.35
C ARG A 227 -9.63 -18.93 12.92
N ASN A 228 -10.38 -19.53 12.00
CA ASN A 228 -10.08 -20.87 11.48
C ASN A 228 -8.75 -20.90 10.70
N LEU A 229 -8.50 -19.91 9.85
CA LEU A 229 -7.24 -19.77 9.11
C LEU A 229 -6.06 -19.67 10.08
N MET A 230 -6.20 -18.89 11.15
CA MET A 230 -5.15 -18.78 12.18
C MET A 230 -4.93 -20.10 12.94
N VAL A 231 -5.99 -20.82 13.30
CA VAL A 231 -5.86 -22.15 13.94
C VAL A 231 -5.15 -23.14 13.03
N GLN A 232 -5.50 -23.18 11.74
CA GLN A 232 -4.86 -24.06 10.77
C GLN A 232 -3.37 -23.74 10.63
N ARG A 233 -3.02 -22.44 10.59
CA ARG A 233 -1.64 -21.98 10.54
C ARG A 233 -0.84 -22.39 11.77
N ILE A 234 -1.32 -22.11 12.98
CA ILE A 234 -0.63 -22.47 14.24
C ILE A 234 -0.38 -23.98 14.29
N ARG A 235 -1.35 -24.79 13.85
CA ARG A 235 -1.18 -26.25 13.76
C ARG A 235 -0.10 -26.66 12.76
N ARG A 236 -0.06 -26.02 11.59
CA ARG A 236 0.96 -26.28 10.55
C ARG A 236 2.36 -25.96 11.03
N GLU A 237 2.52 -24.90 11.82
CA GLU A 237 3.79 -24.45 12.38
C GLU A 237 4.19 -25.21 13.67
N GLY A 238 3.38 -26.18 14.12
CA GLY A 238 3.66 -26.96 15.33
C GLY A 238 3.48 -26.19 16.64
N GLY A 239 2.82 -25.02 16.59
CA GLY A 239 2.55 -24.17 17.75
C GLY A 239 1.47 -24.73 18.68
N LYS A 240 1.46 -24.25 19.93
CA LYS A 240 0.38 -24.56 20.89
C LYS A 240 -0.79 -23.60 20.68
N LEU A 241 -2.00 -24.15 20.57
CA LEU A 241 -3.23 -23.36 20.42
C LEU A 241 -3.65 -22.75 21.76
N ASP A 242 -3.67 -21.42 21.83
CA ASP A 242 -4.36 -20.68 22.89
C ASP A 242 -5.67 -20.09 22.33
N ILE A 243 -6.76 -20.81 22.57
CA ILE A 243 -8.10 -20.44 22.09
C ILE A 243 -8.56 -19.10 22.69
N ARG A 244 -8.14 -18.77 23.92
CA ARG A 244 -8.51 -17.50 24.56
C ARG A 244 -7.79 -16.33 23.90
N ALA A 245 -6.50 -16.45 23.64
CA ALA A 245 -5.74 -15.43 22.92
C ALA A 245 -6.33 -15.18 21.52
N LEU A 246 -6.67 -16.25 20.79
CA LEU A 246 -7.30 -16.18 19.47
C LEU A 246 -8.65 -15.44 19.46
N SER A 247 -9.45 -15.62 20.51
CA SER A 247 -10.77 -14.98 20.62
C SER A 247 -10.70 -13.47 20.79
N GLY A 248 -9.58 -12.94 21.31
CA GLY A 248 -9.35 -11.51 21.48
C GLY A 248 -8.70 -10.81 20.28
N ILE A 249 -8.07 -11.57 19.37
CA ILE A 249 -7.41 -11.01 18.18
C ILE A 249 -8.43 -10.65 17.10
N PHE A 250 -9.38 -11.55 16.84
CA PHE A 250 -10.47 -11.31 15.89
C PHE A 250 -11.77 -11.19 16.65
N THR A 251 -12.40 -10.03 16.60
CA THR A 251 -13.69 -9.76 17.22
C THR A 251 -14.63 -9.19 16.16
N TYR A 252 -15.94 -9.26 16.40
CA TYR A 252 -16.92 -8.55 15.57
C TYR A 252 -17.95 -7.89 16.48
N GLU A 253 -18.48 -6.76 16.02
CA GLU A 253 -19.56 -6.00 16.64
C GLU A 253 -20.40 -5.42 15.50
N ASP A 254 -21.71 -5.68 15.52
CA ASP A 254 -22.60 -5.40 14.39
C ASP A 254 -22.01 -5.93 13.07
N SER A 255 -21.87 -5.07 12.05
CA SER A 255 -21.28 -5.43 10.76
C SER A 255 -19.76 -5.21 10.68
N GLU A 256 -19.08 -4.83 11.76
CA GLU A 256 -17.64 -4.58 11.78
C GLU A 256 -16.87 -5.79 12.34
N VAL A 257 -15.86 -6.25 11.61
CA VAL A 257 -14.84 -7.19 12.11
C VAL A 257 -13.59 -6.41 12.47
N ARG A 258 -13.14 -6.55 13.72
CA ARG A 258 -11.92 -5.91 14.24
C ARG A 258 -10.79 -6.90 14.42
N ILE A 259 -9.61 -6.50 13.97
CA ILE A 259 -8.33 -7.21 14.12
C ILE A 259 -7.49 -6.43 15.13
N SER A 260 -7.20 -7.04 16.27
CA SER A 260 -6.52 -6.41 17.39
C SER A 260 -5.13 -7.02 17.62
N GLY A 261 -4.13 -6.44 16.97
CA GLY A 261 -2.72 -6.63 17.30
C GLY A 261 -2.19 -8.03 17.01
N TYR A 262 -2.58 -8.61 15.87
CA TYR A 262 -2.06 -9.91 15.44
C TYR A 262 -0.56 -9.84 15.16
N THR A 263 0.23 -10.54 15.97
CA THR A 263 1.69 -10.53 15.84
C THR A 263 2.14 -11.35 14.64
N LEU A 264 2.93 -10.72 13.78
CA LEU A 264 3.60 -11.30 12.63
C LEU A 264 5.10 -11.21 12.84
N SER A 265 5.83 -12.27 12.48
CA SER A 265 7.29 -12.19 12.40
C SER A 265 7.71 -11.46 11.12
N TYR A 266 8.93 -10.91 11.12
CA TYR A 266 9.52 -10.29 9.94
C TYR A 266 9.67 -11.27 8.78
N ASP A 267 10.10 -12.52 9.07
CA ASP A 267 10.18 -13.59 8.08
C ASP A 267 8.82 -13.90 7.45
N GLU A 268 7.74 -13.79 8.22
CA GLU A 268 6.39 -14.07 7.74
C GLU A 268 5.92 -12.98 6.79
N VAL A 269 6.11 -11.71 7.14
CA VAL A 269 5.80 -10.58 6.24
C VAL A 269 6.70 -10.65 5.00
N GLY A 270 7.99 -10.88 5.17
CA GLY A 270 8.91 -11.11 4.06
C GLY A 270 8.44 -12.27 3.18
N SER A 271 7.97 -13.38 3.74
CA SER A 271 7.43 -14.50 2.99
C SER A 271 6.07 -14.22 2.34
N MET A 272 5.20 -13.41 2.92
CA MET A 272 3.96 -12.96 2.26
C MET A 272 4.27 -12.03 1.08
N LEU A 273 5.40 -11.34 1.14
CA LEU A 273 5.89 -10.49 0.06
C LEU A 273 6.75 -11.24 -0.99
N THR A 274 7.32 -12.41 -0.64
CA THR A 274 8.33 -13.12 -1.46
C THR A 274 8.02 -14.57 -1.80
N LYS A 275 7.15 -15.29 -1.08
CA LYS A 275 6.77 -16.68 -1.39
C LYS A 275 5.88 -16.70 -2.62
N GLU A 276 6.50 -17.17 -3.69
CA GLU A 276 5.94 -17.49 -5.01
C GLU A 276 5.58 -16.29 -5.88
N PHE A 277 6.65 -15.56 -6.18
CA PHE A 277 7.03 -15.17 -7.54
C PHE A 277 7.80 -16.25 -8.29
#